data_AF-A0A849AKX9-F1
#
_entry.id   AF-A0A849AKX9-F1
#
_cell.length_a   1.000
_cell.length_b   1.000
_cell.length_c   1.000
_cell.angle_alpha   90.00
_cell.angle_beta   90.00
_cell.angle_gamma   90.00
#
_symmetry.space_group_name_H-M   'P 1'
#
loop_
_entity.id
_entity.type
_entity.pdbx_description
1 polymer ?
#
loop_
_entity_poly.entity_id
_entity_poly.type
_entity_poly.pdbx_seq_one_letter_code
_entity_poly.pdbx_strand_id
1 'polypeptide(L)'
;MTEPDATTLEVAPTMPAVVRGTMQDPWSDYSGRSYAAGGPLLESVVQRLGLGAADRVLIVGPHSPALVSAVAAATDSTPTVLVRGTPDATALASQGLPAEVVAGSLDGFVESAPEPFSVVVALDGLDRVLSYDSEPLPFDDTLRLLLGLATPDARVAFTHAYDAAPVNVLDARPAKDRHGDDEFRAFHADPTRPTTAEGLLALVATVTGDAAGDLVAVFGPTAAPRLLASGAPETLDQAPPAITGYAIDAAHAHRRPLLAQPDELIRTLARGRRLADAADGGLVLLGTSADFDLARVSPDGTLVIGEFDDTTGNLAVLSAADVRSAEWPDDAATEVEERDTAQPSETAHYLSAQTAPQRDADARVDIDPELVPPQLHLTATVEDLFVDQATAGDVPAFRELAQAVGAYVQSVPVTERRVITFDNLHVTGRDFAPGADGARWTESVGTTDALAAAFWLLQDRLRREHVRQPWPDHVQGEALVGMWVEMASGAEPAREEIAQARALADAIGRSRPQPSGTVPDLRTAFADAAQARRELAEAQGHIFGLERTIGFRDKQLRTREQVIRNMRPGGGGGAGAAAAPTRAGVAARLVKRTAQVRSFGELTAGVDRVVKRAQRTRAAKNKK
;
A
#
# COMPACT_ATOMS: atom_id res chain seq x y z
N MET A 1 61.08 -13.27 -5.35
CA MET A 1 59.78 -12.66 -5.66
C MET A 1 59.11 -12.42 -4.33
N THR A 2 59.26 -11.20 -3.83
CA THR A 2 58.75 -10.74 -2.53
C THR A 2 57.43 -10.04 -2.83
N GLU A 3 56.35 -10.51 -2.20
CA GLU A 3 55.04 -9.86 -2.23
C GLU A 3 55.17 -8.43 -1.66
N PRO A 4 54.56 -7.40 -2.28
CA PRO A 4 54.53 -6.08 -1.69
C PRO A 4 53.57 -6.09 -0.50
N ASP A 5 54.11 -5.75 0.68
CA ASP A 5 53.35 -5.38 1.87
C ASP A 5 52.35 -4.27 1.50
N ALA A 6 51.07 -4.62 1.42
CA ALA A 6 49.99 -3.66 1.35
C ALA A 6 49.85 -3.00 2.72
N THR A 7 50.67 -1.98 2.98
CA THR A 7 50.52 -1.10 4.13
C THR A 7 49.27 -0.26 3.90
N THR A 8 48.11 -0.75 4.35
CA THR A 8 46.88 0.03 4.44
C THR A 8 47.15 1.18 5.39
N LEU A 9 47.36 2.38 4.84
CA LEU A 9 47.44 3.60 5.63
C LEU A 9 46.08 3.82 6.30
N GLU A 10 46.02 3.53 7.60
CA GLU A 10 44.89 3.86 8.47
C GLU A 10 44.77 5.40 8.49
N VAL A 11 43.87 5.94 7.66
CA VAL A 11 43.50 7.36 7.73
C VAL A 11 42.70 7.52 9.02
N ALA A 12 43.23 8.27 9.97
CA ALA A 12 42.52 8.55 11.22
C ALA A 12 41.15 9.19 10.88
N PRO A 13 40.05 8.74 11.53
CA PRO A 13 38.73 9.26 11.24
C PRO A 13 38.70 10.77 11.52
N THR A 14 38.27 11.54 10.53
CA THR A 14 38.13 12.99 10.68
C THR A 14 36.89 13.23 11.53
N MET A 15 37.08 13.79 12.73
CA MET A 15 35.97 14.12 13.61
C MET A 15 35.10 15.21 12.96
N PRO A 16 33.77 15.04 12.92
CA PRO A 16 32.89 16.06 12.35
C PRO A 16 32.95 17.36 13.18
N ALA A 17 32.73 18.50 12.52
CA ALA A 17 32.57 19.76 13.24
C ALA A 17 31.26 19.72 14.04
N VAL A 18 31.21 20.45 15.16
CA VAL A 18 30.07 20.42 16.10
C VAL A 18 29.60 21.84 16.36
N VAL A 19 28.31 22.10 16.14
CA VAL A 19 27.62 23.35 16.51
C VAL A 19 26.55 23.09 17.57
N ARG A 20 25.88 24.14 18.05
CA ARG A 20 24.83 24.00 19.07
C ARG A 20 23.69 23.11 18.55
N GLY A 21 23.09 22.35 19.46
CA GLY A 21 21.94 21.51 19.18
C GLY A 21 22.22 20.17 18.53
N THR A 22 23.32 19.54 18.93
CA THR A 22 23.56 18.15 18.56
C THR A 22 22.67 17.18 19.31
N MET A 23 22.15 16.18 18.61
CA MET A 23 21.61 14.96 19.21
C MET A 23 22.74 13.96 19.49
N GLN A 24 22.61 13.22 20.59
CA GLN A 24 23.64 12.31 21.10
C GLN A 24 23.13 10.87 21.07
N ASP A 25 24.06 9.89 21.12
CA ASP A 25 23.73 8.47 21.16
C ASP A 25 22.67 8.14 22.23
N PRO A 26 21.71 7.25 21.94
CA PRO A 26 21.61 6.38 20.77
C PRO A 26 20.77 6.96 19.60
N TRP A 27 20.61 8.28 19.49
CA TRP A 27 19.75 8.89 18.46
C TRP A 27 20.37 8.85 17.06
N SER A 28 19.55 8.56 16.06
CA SER A 28 19.94 8.61 14.65
C SER A 28 18.73 8.96 13.75
N ASP A 29 18.91 9.94 12.86
CA ASP A 29 17.95 10.28 11.80
C ASP A 29 18.08 9.33 10.57
N TYR A 30 19.05 8.40 10.60
CA TYR A 30 19.36 7.45 9.51
C TYR A 30 18.84 6.03 9.79
N SER A 31 18.11 5.82 10.89
CA SER A 31 17.65 4.49 11.30
C SER A 31 16.23 4.50 11.89
N GLY A 32 15.57 3.34 11.85
CA GLY A 32 14.24 3.14 12.44
C GLY A 32 13.10 3.36 11.44
N ARG A 33 12.04 4.05 11.91
CA ARG A 33 10.86 4.43 11.08
C ARG A 33 11.15 5.62 10.16
N SER A 34 12.24 6.28 10.46
CA SER A 34 12.75 7.53 9.92
C SER A 34 13.98 7.21 9.10
N TYR A 35 13.97 7.53 7.82
CA TYR A 35 15.12 7.32 6.95
C TYR A 35 15.47 8.61 6.23
N ALA A 36 16.75 8.76 5.90
CA ALA A 36 17.30 9.92 5.22
C ALA A 36 16.71 10.09 3.80
N ALA A 37 16.59 11.32 3.33
CA ALA A 37 16.17 11.60 1.96
C ALA A 37 17.16 11.04 0.94
N GLY A 38 16.69 10.41 -0.12
CA GLY A 38 17.56 9.80 -1.13
C GLY A 38 16.83 9.04 -2.22
N GLY A 39 17.62 8.27 -2.96
CA GLY A 39 17.15 7.41 -4.03
C GLY A 39 17.38 8.00 -5.42
N PRO A 40 17.32 7.16 -6.46
CA PRO A 40 17.72 7.48 -7.84
C PRO A 40 17.06 8.72 -8.41
N LEU A 41 15.81 8.97 -8.02
CA LEU A 41 15.02 10.05 -8.58
C LEU A 41 15.49 11.40 -8.04
N LEU A 42 15.74 11.53 -6.73
CA LEU A 42 16.35 12.74 -6.15
C LEU A 42 17.79 12.95 -6.60
N GLU A 43 18.56 11.86 -6.71
CA GLU A 43 19.94 11.90 -7.23
C GLU A 43 19.99 12.47 -8.66
N SER A 44 19.05 12.06 -9.51
CA SER A 44 18.97 12.54 -10.89
C SER A 44 18.50 14.00 -10.98
N VAL A 45 17.59 14.41 -10.09
CA VAL A 45 17.14 15.82 -10.00
C VAL A 45 18.29 16.72 -9.61
N VAL A 46 19.08 16.35 -8.60
CA VAL A 46 20.23 17.14 -8.15
C VAL A 46 21.25 17.38 -9.27
N GLN A 47 21.52 16.35 -10.08
CA GLN A 47 22.42 16.47 -11.24
C GLN A 47 21.92 17.49 -12.27
N ARG A 48 20.60 17.75 -12.28
CA ARG A 48 19.90 18.65 -13.19
C ARG A 48 19.66 20.06 -12.61
N LEU A 49 19.91 20.29 -11.32
CA LEU A 49 19.83 21.63 -10.71
C LEU A 49 20.97 22.59 -11.14
N GLY A 50 21.88 22.13 -12.00
CA GLY A 50 22.93 22.93 -12.61
C GLY A 50 24.02 23.40 -11.64
N LEU A 51 24.33 22.62 -10.58
CA LEU A 51 25.16 23.06 -9.45
C LEU A 51 26.62 23.44 -9.78
N GLY A 52 27.12 23.14 -10.98
CA GLY A 52 28.56 23.22 -11.33
C GLY A 52 29.27 24.52 -10.96
N ALA A 53 28.64 25.68 -11.17
CA ALA A 53 29.23 26.99 -10.86
C ALA A 53 28.99 27.48 -9.41
N ALA A 54 28.64 26.59 -8.48
CA ALA A 54 28.37 26.96 -7.09
C ALA A 54 29.67 27.21 -6.31
N ASP A 55 29.79 28.39 -5.71
CA ASP A 55 30.93 28.72 -4.85
C ASP A 55 30.87 27.92 -3.53
N ARG A 56 29.69 27.89 -2.90
CA ARG A 56 29.45 27.20 -1.62
C ARG A 56 28.10 26.49 -1.64
N VAL A 57 28.12 25.21 -1.26
CA VAL A 57 26.95 24.32 -1.25
C VAL A 57 26.69 23.83 0.17
N LEU A 58 25.45 23.97 0.63
CA LEU A 58 24.97 23.44 1.89
C LEU A 58 23.91 22.36 1.66
N ILE A 59 24.06 21.23 2.33
CA ILE A 59 23.05 20.17 2.45
C ILE A 59 22.52 20.17 3.88
N VAL A 60 21.22 20.35 4.08
CA VAL A 60 20.59 20.50 5.40
C VAL A 60 19.62 19.35 5.66
N GLY A 61 19.85 18.61 6.75
CA GLY A 61 19.02 17.47 7.14
C GLY A 61 19.59 16.13 6.67
N PRO A 62 19.00 15.01 7.11
CA PRO A 62 19.50 13.68 6.79
C PRO A 62 19.30 13.36 5.30
N HIS A 63 20.42 13.15 4.59
CA HIS A 63 20.44 12.75 3.17
C HIS A 63 21.27 11.48 3.02
N SER A 64 20.83 10.55 2.18
CA SER A 64 21.54 9.30 1.95
C SER A 64 22.97 9.58 1.45
N PRO A 65 23.94 8.72 1.77
CA PRO A 65 25.31 8.86 1.26
C PRO A 65 25.39 8.97 -0.28
N ALA A 66 24.52 8.25 -0.99
CA ALA A 66 24.40 8.32 -2.44
C ALA A 66 23.94 9.71 -2.91
N LEU A 67 22.95 10.31 -2.24
CA LEU A 67 22.47 11.66 -2.56
C LEU A 67 23.51 12.74 -2.23
N VAL A 68 24.20 12.63 -1.09
CA VAL A 68 25.34 13.52 -0.77
C VAL A 68 26.43 13.43 -1.83
N SER A 69 26.75 12.22 -2.29
CA SER A 69 27.72 12.00 -3.37
C SER A 69 27.24 12.58 -4.70
N ALA A 70 25.95 12.46 -5.01
CA ALA A 70 25.36 13.05 -6.22
C ALA A 70 25.42 14.58 -6.20
N VAL A 71 25.17 15.22 -5.05
CA VAL A 71 25.36 16.67 -4.89
C VAL A 71 26.83 17.02 -5.10
N ALA A 72 27.76 16.35 -4.42
CA ALA A 72 29.19 16.63 -4.56
C ALA A 72 29.71 16.43 -5.99
N ALA A 73 29.18 15.46 -6.73
CA ALA A 73 29.53 15.25 -8.14
C ALA A 73 28.96 16.31 -9.09
N ALA A 74 27.91 17.02 -8.68
CA ALA A 74 27.26 18.05 -9.48
C ALA A 74 27.86 19.46 -9.30
N THR A 75 28.79 19.66 -8.35
CA THR A 75 29.40 20.96 -8.01
C THR A 75 30.93 20.90 -8.07
N ASP A 76 31.58 22.02 -8.36
CA ASP A 76 33.05 22.14 -8.32
C ASP A 76 33.59 22.35 -6.88
N SER A 77 32.70 22.66 -5.93
CA SER A 77 33.05 22.92 -4.52
C SER A 77 32.66 21.78 -3.59
N THR A 78 33.46 21.54 -2.54
CA THR A 78 33.12 20.56 -1.49
C THR A 78 31.87 20.99 -0.73
N PRO A 79 30.77 20.20 -0.73
CA PRO A 79 29.57 20.54 0.02
C PRO A 79 29.79 20.46 1.53
N THR A 80 29.10 21.33 2.27
CA THR A 80 28.92 21.19 3.73
C THR A 80 27.61 20.45 3.99
N VAL A 81 27.63 19.42 4.85
CA VAL A 81 26.47 18.62 5.23
C VAL A 81 26.15 18.89 6.70
N LEU A 82 24.96 19.40 6.99
CA LEU A 82 24.46 19.63 8.33
C LEU A 82 23.46 18.52 8.70
N VAL A 83 23.78 17.72 9.72
CA VAL A 83 22.88 16.73 10.34
C VAL A 83 22.79 16.96 11.83
N ARG A 84 21.66 16.66 12.45
CA ARG A 84 21.44 16.95 13.88
C ARG A 84 22.26 16.04 14.80
N GLY A 85 22.44 14.78 14.43
CA GLY A 85 23.09 13.76 15.27
C GLY A 85 24.61 13.75 15.16
N THR A 86 25.31 13.74 16.30
CA THR A 86 26.75 13.43 16.33
C THR A 86 27.06 12.01 15.82
N PRO A 87 26.25 10.97 16.16
CA PRO A 87 26.46 9.62 15.65
C PRO A 87 26.34 9.56 14.11
N ASP A 88 25.31 10.20 13.56
CA ASP A 88 25.08 10.29 12.11
C ASP A 88 26.21 11.04 11.40
N ALA A 89 26.61 12.20 11.94
CA ALA A 89 27.71 12.98 11.39
C ALA A 89 29.02 12.19 11.37
N THR A 90 29.30 11.44 12.45
CA THR A 90 30.49 10.58 12.55
C THR A 90 30.41 9.43 11.55
N ALA A 91 29.24 8.81 11.39
CA ALA A 91 29.02 7.73 10.43
C ALA A 91 29.24 8.23 8.99
N LEU A 92 28.67 9.37 8.61
CA LEU A 92 28.87 9.98 7.28
C LEU A 92 30.34 10.34 7.03
N ALA A 93 31.00 10.99 8.00
CA ALA A 93 32.41 11.34 7.87
C ALA A 93 33.31 10.10 7.72
N SER A 94 32.97 9.00 8.39
CA SER A 94 33.71 7.73 8.32
C SER A 94 33.58 7.02 6.96
N GLN A 95 32.56 7.34 6.16
CA GLN A 95 32.38 6.77 4.81
C GLN A 95 33.29 7.41 3.77
N GLY A 96 34.04 8.47 4.12
CA GLY A 96 34.97 9.13 3.20
C GLY A 96 34.26 9.88 2.06
N LEU A 97 33.03 10.37 2.31
CA LEU A 97 32.28 11.17 1.37
C LEU A 97 33.04 12.47 1.05
N PRO A 98 32.96 12.99 -0.20
CA PRO A 98 33.60 14.24 -0.59
C PRO A 98 32.82 15.46 -0.06
N ALA A 99 32.60 15.53 1.25
CA ALA A 99 31.82 16.57 1.92
C ALA A 99 32.37 16.87 3.33
N GLU A 100 32.19 18.10 3.78
CA GLU A 100 32.45 18.50 5.16
C GLU A 100 31.21 18.26 6.01
N VAL A 101 31.31 17.41 7.04
CA VAL A 101 30.15 17.04 7.86
C VAL A 101 30.13 17.83 9.17
N VAL A 102 28.98 18.43 9.47
CA VAL A 102 28.72 19.22 10.66
C VAL A 102 27.56 18.58 11.44
N ALA A 103 27.77 18.37 12.74
CA ALA A 103 26.75 17.92 13.68
C ALA A 103 26.12 19.13 14.39
N GLY A 104 24.79 19.26 14.34
CA GLY A 104 24.01 20.21 15.13
C GLY A 104 22.71 20.66 14.47
N SER A 105 22.03 21.58 15.14
CA SER A 105 20.75 22.14 14.71
C SER A 105 20.92 23.27 13.69
N LEU A 106 19.89 23.55 12.89
CA LEU A 106 19.88 24.65 11.92
C LEU A 106 20.09 26.01 12.60
N ASP A 107 19.39 26.28 13.70
CA ASP A 107 19.54 27.52 14.46
C ASP A 107 20.93 27.64 15.11
N GLY A 108 21.48 26.54 15.63
CA GLY A 108 22.86 26.49 16.12
C GLY A 108 23.90 26.71 15.02
N PHE A 109 23.63 26.24 13.80
CA PHE A 109 24.49 26.47 12.64
C PHE A 109 24.46 27.93 12.22
N VAL A 110 23.28 28.57 12.17
CA VAL A 110 23.13 30.01 11.89
C VAL A 110 23.88 30.87 12.92
N GLU A 111 23.84 30.51 14.21
CA GLU A 111 24.56 31.22 15.28
C GLU A 111 26.08 31.20 15.13
N SER A 112 26.63 30.15 14.50
CA SER A 112 28.07 30.09 14.18
C SER A 112 28.49 31.13 13.13
N ALA A 113 27.51 31.88 12.60
CA ALA A 113 27.66 32.94 11.61
C ALA A 113 28.48 32.50 10.40
N PRO A 114 28.10 31.40 9.72
CA PRO A 114 28.77 31.00 8.50
C PRO A 114 28.57 32.09 7.45
N GLU A 115 29.52 32.21 6.53
CA GLU A 115 29.25 32.96 5.30
C GLU A 115 28.01 32.35 4.59
N PRO A 116 27.24 33.12 3.81
CA PRO A 116 26.12 32.58 3.06
C PRO A 116 26.53 31.57 1.98
N PHE A 117 25.58 30.75 1.53
CA PHE A 117 25.77 29.71 0.52
C PHE A 117 25.09 30.10 -0.81
N SER A 118 25.74 29.77 -1.92
CA SER A 118 25.19 29.96 -3.27
C SER A 118 24.19 28.86 -3.68
N VAL A 119 24.21 27.73 -2.96
CA VAL A 119 23.30 26.60 -3.13
C VAL A 119 22.93 26.05 -1.75
N VAL A 120 21.63 25.84 -1.51
CA VAL A 120 21.11 25.18 -0.30
C VAL A 120 20.17 24.05 -0.70
N VAL A 121 20.43 22.84 -0.21
CA VAL A 121 19.68 21.61 -0.53
C VAL A 121 19.13 21.01 0.77
N ALA A 122 17.81 20.96 0.92
CA ALA A 122 17.11 20.41 2.08
C ALA A 122 16.00 19.45 1.61
N LEU A 123 16.38 18.38 0.91
CA LEU A 123 15.45 17.44 0.27
C LEU A 123 14.79 16.45 1.25
N ASP A 124 15.20 16.49 2.52
CA ASP A 124 14.50 15.86 3.62
C ASP A 124 13.39 16.74 4.22
N GLY A 125 13.40 18.02 3.88
CA GLY A 125 12.52 19.04 4.42
C GLY A 125 13.02 19.65 5.72
N LEU A 126 12.10 20.32 6.44
CA LEU A 126 12.42 21.14 7.62
C LEU A 126 12.08 20.45 8.94
N ASP A 127 11.35 19.33 8.91
CA ASP A 127 10.87 18.69 10.13
C ASP A 127 12.02 18.15 10.99
N ARG A 128 13.16 17.83 10.34
CA ARG A 128 14.35 17.22 10.96
C ARG A 128 15.59 18.11 11.00
N VAL A 129 15.41 19.42 11.14
CA VAL A 129 16.54 20.39 11.16
C VAL A 129 16.74 21.09 12.50
N LEU A 130 15.77 21.00 13.42
CA LEU A 130 15.87 21.54 14.78
C LEU A 130 16.09 20.43 15.82
N SER A 131 16.68 20.74 16.96
CA SER A 131 16.98 19.79 18.04
C SER A 131 16.21 20.10 19.32
N TYR A 132 16.51 19.36 20.39
CA TYR A 132 15.81 19.48 21.66
C TYR A 132 16.07 20.79 22.43
N ASP A 133 17.21 21.40 22.19
CA ASP A 133 17.67 22.68 22.74
C ASP A 133 17.45 23.86 21.78
N SER A 134 16.95 23.63 20.56
CA SER A 134 16.50 24.70 19.67
C SER A 134 15.34 25.47 20.28
N GLU A 135 15.23 26.75 19.95
CA GLU A 135 14.02 27.53 20.26
C GLU A 135 12.78 26.89 19.60
N PRO A 136 11.58 27.04 20.19
CA PRO A 136 10.34 26.52 19.61
C PRO A 136 9.88 27.40 18.44
N LEU A 137 10.65 27.35 17.35
CA LEU A 137 10.39 28.12 16.14
C LEU A 137 9.20 27.52 15.39
N PRO A 138 8.24 28.35 14.96
CA PRO A 138 7.26 27.95 13.97
C PRO A 138 7.92 27.52 12.64
N PHE A 139 7.16 26.82 11.81
CA PHE A 139 7.61 26.31 10.52
C PHE A 139 8.04 27.45 9.58
N ASP A 140 7.30 28.56 9.56
CA ASP A 140 7.66 29.72 8.73
C ASP A 140 8.96 30.41 9.19
N ASP A 141 9.21 30.49 10.49
CA ASP A 141 10.48 30.95 11.06
C ASP A 141 11.63 29.98 10.76
N THR A 142 11.37 28.67 10.78
CA THR A 142 12.36 27.65 10.38
C THR A 142 12.73 27.79 8.90
N LEU A 143 11.75 28.03 8.03
CA LEU A 143 11.98 28.31 6.62
C LEU A 143 12.77 29.63 6.43
N ARG A 144 12.46 30.68 7.20
CA ARG A 144 13.24 31.94 7.20
C ARG A 144 14.70 31.70 7.58
N LEU A 145 14.98 30.85 8.58
CA LEU A 145 16.35 30.49 8.94
C LEU A 145 17.08 29.79 7.82
N LEU A 146 16.46 28.80 7.16
CA LEU A 146 17.05 28.11 6.02
C LEU A 146 17.40 29.09 4.90
N LEU A 147 16.45 29.94 4.52
CA LEU A 147 16.63 30.92 3.45
C LEU A 147 17.63 32.02 3.83
N GLY A 148 17.76 32.35 5.11
CA GLY A 148 18.76 33.28 5.63
C GLY A 148 20.21 32.81 5.49
N LEU A 149 20.44 31.50 5.27
CA LEU A 149 21.77 30.95 4.96
C LEU A 149 22.15 31.09 3.49
N ALA A 150 21.21 31.51 2.63
CA ALA A 150 21.41 31.60 1.19
C ALA A 150 21.82 33.03 0.78
N THR A 151 22.69 33.16 -0.23
CA THR A 151 22.89 34.46 -0.90
C THR A 151 21.60 34.92 -1.62
N PRO A 152 21.42 36.22 -1.92
CA PRO A 152 20.24 36.69 -2.65
C PRO A 152 20.01 36.00 -4.01
N ASP A 153 21.09 35.64 -4.71
CA ASP A 153 21.05 34.94 -6.01
C ASP A 153 21.24 33.41 -5.86
N ALA A 154 21.07 32.88 -4.64
CA ALA A 154 21.27 31.46 -4.38
C ALA A 154 20.18 30.61 -5.03
N ARG A 155 20.56 29.35 -5.28
CA ARG A 155 19.62 28.30 -5.65
C ARG A 155 19.25 27.51 -4.41
N VAL A 156 17.96 27.41 -4.11
CA VAL A 156 17.47 26.66 -2.95
C VAL A 156 16.53 25.58 -3.43
N ALA A 157 16.77 24.34 -3.00
CA ALA A 157 15.89 23.21 -3.24
C ALA A 157 15.50 22.61 -1.88
N PHE A 158 14.21 22.55 -1.56
CA PHE A 158 13.75 21.88 -0.34
C PHE A 158 12.44 21.15 -0.57
N THR A 159 12.23 20.06 0.15
CA THR A 159 10.98 19.30 0.10
C THR A 159 10.10 19.62 1.31
N HIS A 160 8.80 19.37 1.16
CA HIS A 160 7.85 19.45 2.26
C HIS A 160 6.74 18.41 2.07
N ALA A 161 6.41 17.68 3.14
CA ALA A 161 5.34 16.68 3.11
C ALA A 161 3.97 17.32 3.41
N TYR A 162 2.94 16.91 2.67
CA TYR A 162 1.58 17.43 2.84
C TYR A 162 0.78 16.57 3.80
N ASP A 163 0.38 17.12 4.95
CA ASP A 163 -0.47 16.41 5.91
C ASP A 163 -1.83 15.96 5.30
N ALA A 164 -2.30 16.64 4.24
CA ALA A 164 -3.53 16.29 3.54
C ALA A 164 -3.39 15.17 2.48
N ALA A 165 -2.16 14.67 2.23
CA ALA A 165 -1.92 13.64 1.24
C ALA A 165 -2.77 12.37 1.50
N PRO A 166 -3.26 11.66 0.46
CA PRO A 166 -4.09 10.47 0.59
C PRO A 166 -3.55 9.43 1.58
N VAL A 167 -2.26 9.15 1.51
CA VAL A 167 -1.59 8.16 2.38
C VAL A 167 -1.40 8.65 3.83
N ASN A 168 -1.36 9.97 4.07
CA ASN A 168 -1.34 10.55 5.42
C ASN A 168 -2.74 10.48 6.05
N VAL A 169 -3.78 10.77 5.26
CA VAL A 169 -5.19 10.65 5.68
C VAL A 169 -5.57 9.19 5.96
N LEU A 170 -5.05 8.27 5.14
CA LEU A 170 -5.29 6.84 5.27
C LEU A 170 -4.31 6.14 6.20
N ASP A 171 -3.41 6.84 6.90
CA ASP A 171 -2.43 6.22 7.79
C ASP A 171 -3.13 5.47 8.94
N ALA A 172 -2.92 4.15 9.02
CA ALA A 172 -3.55 3.30 10.02
C ALA A 172 -2.86 3.34 11.38
N ARG A 173 -1.67 3.94 11.48
CA ARG A 173 -0.95 4.05 12.74
C ARG A 173 -1.69 4.97 13.71
N PRO A 174 -1.62 4.70 15.04
CA PRO A 174 -2.10 5.64 16.05
C PRO A 174 -1.45 7.01 15.91
N ALA A 175 -2.14 8.10 16.29
CA ALA A 175 -1.61 9.46 16.15
C ALA A 175 -0.22 9.66 16.79
N LYS A 176 0.04 9.02 17.94
CA LYS A 176 1.35 9.05 18.63
C LYS A 176 2.49 8.43 17.80
N ASP A 177 2.18 7.57 16.83
CA ASP A 177 3.13 6.79 16.03
C ASP A 177 3.32 7.36 14.61
N ARG A 178 2.50 8.34 14.19
CA ARG A 178 2.50 8.89 12.83
C ARG A 178 3.66 9.85 12.57
N HIS A 179 3.90 10.73 13.55
CA HIS A 179 4.92 11.78 13.52
C HIS A 179 6.21 11.37 14.24
N GLY A 180 6.17 10.19 14.87
CA GLY A 180 7.30 9.51 15.48
C GLY A 180 8.21 10.41 16.31
N ASP A 181 9.47 10.02 16.30
CA ASP A 181 10.61 10.73 16.85
C ASP A 181 11.20 11.73 15.81
N ASP A 182 10.69 11.70 14.56
CA ASP A 182 11.04 12.63 13.47
C ASP A 182 10.80 14.09 13.87
N GLU A 183 9.64 14.33 14.45
CA GLU A 183 9.15 15.63 14.88
C GLU A 183 9.44 15.83 16.37
N PHE A 184 10.71 16.10 16.74
CA PHE A 184 11.04 16.46 18.13
C PHE A 184 10.16 17.64 18.63
N ARG A 185 9.78 18.51 17.69
CA ARG A 185 8.74 19.53 17.86
C ARG A 185 7.50 19.07 17.11
N ALA A 186 6.33 19.27 17.70
CA ALA A 186 5.04 18.93 17.11
C ALA A 186 4.68 19.87 15.93
N PHE A 187 5.46 19.84 14.85
CA PHE A 187 5.21 20.60 13.63
C PHE A 187 3.84 20.28 13.02
N HIS A 188 3.36 19.04 13.17
CA HIS A 188 1.98 18.67 12.80
C HIS A 188 0.88 19.49 13.50
N ALA A 189 1.18 20.14 14.63
CA ALA A 189 0.25 21.02 15.34
C ALA A 189 0.53 22.52 15.10
N ASP A 190 1.55 22.85 14.31
CA ASP A 190 1.92 24.21 13.97
C ASP A 190 0.94 24.79 12.92
N PRO A 191 0.22 25.87 13.23
CA PRO A 191 -0.72 26.48 12.29
C PRO A 191 -0.06 27.14 11.06
N THR A 192 1.25 27.35 11.09
CA THR A 192 2.03 27.91 9.97
C THR A 192 2.54 26.84 9.02
N ARG A 193 2.50 25.56 9.40
CA ARG A 193 2.92 24.44 8.54
C ARG A 193 1.92 24.25 7.40
N PRO A 194 2.35 24.29 6.14
CA PRO A 194 1.46 24.11 5.02
C PRO A 194 1.01 22.65 4.91
N THR A 195 -0.27 22.43 4.64
CA THR A 195 -0.84 21.07 4.52
C THR A 195 -1.15 20.68 3.07
N THR A 196 -1.00 21.61 2.12
CA THR A 196 -1.28 21.46 0.69
C THR A 196 -0.26 22.22 -0.16
N ALA A 197 -0.24 21.95 -1.46
CA ALA A 197 0.59 22.65 -2.43
C ALA A 197 0.32 24.17 -2.47
N GLU A 198 -0.96 24.56 -2.52
CA GLU A 198 -1.34 25.98 -2.49
C GLU A 198 -0.87 26.67 -1.20
N GLY A 199 -1.03 25.99 -0.05
CA GLY A 199 -0.55 26.50 1.24
C GLY A 199 0.97 26.67 1.26
N LEU A 200 1.71 25.73 0.68
CA LEU A 200 3.18 25.80 0.59
C LEU A 200 3.63 26.97 -0.28
N LEU A 201 3.02 27.16 -1.46
CA LEU A 201 3.31 28.30 -2.34
C LEU A 201 3.00 29.64 -1.65
N ALA A 202 1.86 29.74 -0.97
CA ALA A 202 1.48 30.94 -0.23
C ALA A 202 2.46 31.26 0.89
N LEU A 203 2.93 30.24 1.63
CA LEU A 203 3.95 30.39 2.65
C LEU A 203 5.27 30.86 2.05
N VAL A 204 5.76 30.21 0.99
CA VAL A 204 7.02 30.57 0.32
C VAL A 204 6.97 32.01 -0.15
N ALA A 205 5.92 32.43 -0.86
CA ALA A 205 5.75 33.80 -1.31
C ALA A 205 5.72 34.81 -0.14
N THR A 206 5.12 34.43 0.99
CA THR A 206 5.10 35.27 2.20
C THR A 206 6.49 35.43 2.81
N VAL A 207 7.30 34.37 2.81
CA VAL A 207 8.63 34.38 3.41
C VAL A 207 9.66 35.05 2.50
N THR A 208 9.59 34.84 1.19
CA THR A 208 10.55 35.42 0.22
C THR A 208 10.18 36.84 -0.20
N GLY A 209 8.90 37.20 -0.14
CA GLY A 209 8.38 38.49 -0.61
C GLY A 209 8.26 38.61 -2.13
N ASP A 210 8.49 37.52 -2.87
CA ASP A 210 8.48 37.45 -4.34
C ASP A 210 7.50 36.39 -4.87
N ALA A 211 7.40 36.25 -6.19
CA ALA A 211 6.66 35.15 -6.81
C ALA A 211 7.17 33.80 -6.26
N ALA A 212 6.24 32.92 -5.89
CA ALA A 212 6.57 31.59 -5.39
C ALA A 212 7.48 30.89 -6.42
N GLY A 213 8.56 30.28 -5.95
CA GLY A 213 9.48 29.52 -6.81
C GLY A 213 8.78 28.40 -7.58
N ASP A 214 9.55 27.68 -8.38
CA ASP A 214 9.03 26.52 -9.08
C ASP A 214 8.66 25.43 -8.07
N LEU A 215 7.49 24.83 -8.28
CA LEU A 215 6.99 23.73 -7.48
C LEU A 215 6.94 22.47 -8.33
N VAL A 216 7.51 21.41 -7.78
CA VAL A 216 7.43 20.07 -8.35
C VAL A 216 6.61 19.22 -7.39
N ALA A 217 5.49 18.68 -7.86
CA ALA A 217 4.66 17.78 -7.06
C ALA A 217 5.39 16.46 -6.82
N VAL A 218 5.38 16.01 -5.57
CA VAL A 218 6.07 14.79 -5.12
C VAL A 218 5.05 13.71 -4.83
N PHE A 219 5.16 12.55 -5.49
CA PHE A 219 4.33 11.38 -5.24
C PHE A 219 5.18 10.19 -4.79
N GLY A 220 4.63 9.42 -3.86
CA GLY A 220 5.36 8.43 -3.06
C GLY A 220 6.01 9.05 -1.82
N PRO A 221 6.76 8.28 -1.02
CA PRO A 221 7.41 8.81 0.18
C PRO A 221 8.27 10.02 -0.15
N THR A 222 8.11 11.15 0.55
CA THR A 222 8.80 12.40 0.21
C THR A 222 10.32 12.30 0.33
N ALA A 223 10.82 11.51 1.28
CA ALA A 223 12.24 11.20 1.44
C ALA A 223 12.75 10.17 0.40
N ALA A 224 11.87 9.52 -0.36
CA ALA A 224 12.23 8.57 -1.41
C ALA A 224 11.16 8.59 -2.52
N PRO A 225 11.04 9.68 -3.30
CA PRO A 225 9.94 9.85 -4.23
C PRO A 225 10.04 8.87 -5.40
N ARG A 226 8.88 8.45 -5.92
CA ARG A 226 8.80 7.58 -7.10
C ARG A 226 8.27 8.32 -8.33
N LEU A 227 7.65 9.47 -8.14
CA LEU A 227 7.20 10.34 -9.23
C LEU A 227 7.35 11.81 -8.81
N LEU A 228 7.93 12.60 -9.70
CA LEU A 228 7.95 14.05 -9.67
C LEU A 228 7.29 14.58 -10.92
N ALA A 229 6.39 15.55 -10.75
CA ALA A 229 5.74 16.25 -11.85
C ALA A 229 5.93 17.75 -11.66
N SER A 230 6.61 18.39 -12.60
CA SER A 230 6.85 19.84 -12.57
C SER A 230 5.59 20.59 -12.97
N GLY A 231 5.40 21.76 -12.36
CA GLY A 231 4.36 22.69 -12.74
C GLY A 231 3.47 23.10 -11.57
N ALA A 232 2.80 24.23 -11.76
CA ALA A 232 1.81 24.72 -10.81
C ALA A 232 0.65 23.71 -10.65
N PRO A 233 -0.05 23.70 -9.49
CA PRO A 233 -1.17 22.81 -9.25
C PRO A 233 -2.19 22.77 -10.39
N GLU A 234 -2.49 23.92 -11.00
CA GLU A 234 -3.45 24.05 -12.10
C GLU A 234 -3.01 23.34 -13.38
N THR A 235 -1.70 23.21 -13.61
CA THR A 235 -1.13 22.46 -14.73
C THR A 235 -1.29 20.96 -14.49
N LEU A 236 -0.98 20.51 -13.27
CA LEU A 236 -1.11 19.11 -12.87
C LEU A 236 -2.59 18.66 -12.83
N ASP A 237 -3.51 19.57 -12.58
CA ASP A 237 -4.95 19.33 -12.65
C ASP A 237 -5.48 19.15 -14.09
N GLN A 238 -4.66 19.48 -15.07
CA GLN A 238 -4.87 19.22 -16.50
C GLN A 238 -3.97 18.08 -17.01
N ALA A 239 -3.27 17.39 -16.11
CA ALA A 239 -2.36 16.32 -16.45
C ALA A 239 -3.05 15.24 -17.30
N PRO A 240 -2.31 14.65 -18.26
CA PRO A 240 -2.81 13.51 -19.01
C PRO A 240 -3.20 12.33 -18.08
N PRO A 241 -4.17 11.49 -18.46
CA PRO A 241 -4.69 10.41 -17.61
C PRO A 241 -3.62 9.45 -17.07
N ALA A 242 -2.56 9.17 -17.83
CA ALA A 242 -1.47 8.28 -17.40
C ALA A 242 -0.82 8.71 -16.09
N ILE A 243 -0.73 10.02 -15.83
CA ILE A 243 -0.09 10.55 -14.61
C ILE A 243 -0.85 10.13 -13.35
N THR A 244 -2.18 9.93 -13.46
CA THR A 244 -2.97 9.38 -12.35
C THR A 244 -2.54 7.96 -12.01
N GLY A 245 -2.30 7.11 -13.02
CA GLY A 245 -1.77 5.76 -12.81
C GLY A 245 -0.39 5.80 -12.17
N TYR A 246 0.50 6.66 -12.67
CA TYR A 246 1.84 6.82 -12.12
C TYR A 246 1.84 7.31 -10.66
N ALA A 247 0.92 8.22 -10.31
CA ALA A 247 0.74 8.68 -8.94
C ALA A 247 0.25 7.56 -8.00
N ILE A 248 -0.62 6.67 -8.48
CA ILE A 248 -1.08 5.49 -7.73
C ILE A 248 0.10 4.54 -7.49
N ASP A 249 0.89 4.23 -8.52
CA ASP A 249 2.07 3.37 -8.38
C ASP A 249 3.08 3.96 -7.39
N ALA A 250 3.30 5.27 -7.45
CA ALA A 250 4.15 5.97 -6.52
C ALA A 250 3.62 5.90 -5.08
N ALA A 251 2.31 6.04 -4.88
CA ALA A 251 1.67 5.92 -3.58
C ALA A 251 1.77 4.48 -3.01
N HIS A 252 1.85 3.45 -3.85
CA HIS A 252 2.07 2.06 -3.41
C HIS A 252 3.48 1.80 -2.87
N ALA A 253 4.44 2.70 -3.12
CA ALA A 253 5.79 2.58 -2.56
C ALA A 253 5.85 2.88 -1.06
N HIS A 254 4.79 3.45 -0.47
CA HIS A 254 4.72 3.67 0.97
C HIS A 254 4.80 2.36 1.76
N ARG A 255 5.64 2.34 2.80
CA ARG A 255 5.89 1.17 3.68
C ARG A 255 5.11 1.19 4.98
N ARG A 256 4.18 2.13 5.11
CA ARG A 256 3.35 2.28 6.30
C ARG A 256 2.01 1.58 6.13
N PRO A 257 1.40 1.11 7.22
CA PRO A 257 0.07 0.53 7.16
C PRO A 257 -0.96 1.61 6.84
N LEU A 258 -1.81 1.33 5.84
CA LEU A 258 -2.91 2.18 5.43
C LEU A 258 -4.25 1.53 5.80
N LEU A 259 -5.28 2.36 6.03
CA LEU A 259 -6.65 1.94 6.33
C LEU A 259 -7.37 1.42 5.09
N ALA A 260 -6.94 1.86 3.91
CA ALA A 260 -7.42 1.46 2.60
C ALA A 260 -6.33 1.76 1.55
N GLN A 261 -6.45 1.17 0.37
CA GLN A 261 -5.60 1.52 -0.77
C GLN A 261 -5.89 2.96 -1.23
N PRO A 262 -4.86 3.77 -1.56
CA PRO A 262 -5.04 5.17 -1.92
C PRO A 262 -5.67 5.37 -3.32
N ASP A 263 -5.75 4.32 -4.13
CA ASP A 263 -6.17 4.31 -5.55
C ASP A 263 -7.49 5.06 -5.77
N GLU A 264 -8.53 4.71 -4.99
CA GLU A 264 -9.87 5.31 -5.13
C GLU A 264 -9.85 6.82 -4.83
N LEU A 265 -9.08 7.24 -3.83
CA LEU A 265 -8.98 8.65 -3.43
C LEU A 265 -8.19 9.44 -4.49
N ILE A 266 -7.05 8.92 -4.95
CA ILE A 266 -6.23 9.54 -6.01
C ILE A 266 -7.05 9.68 -7.31
N ARG A 267 -7.72 8.62 -7.77
CA ARG A 267 -8.59 8.68 -8.96
C ARG A 267 -9.75 9.65 -8.79
N THR A 268 -10.29 9.79 -7.56
CA THR A 268 -11.38 10.74 -7.28
C THR A 268 -10.89 12.18 -7.33
N LEU A 269 -9.71 12.46 -6.78
CA LEU A 269 -9.06 13.77 -6.86
C LEU A 269 -8.71 14.12 -8.31
N ALA A 270 -8.12 13.18 -9.07
CA ALA A 270 -7.82 13.37 -10.49
C ALA A 270 -9.06 13.67 -11.34
N ARG A 271 -10.16 12.92 -11.17
CA ARG A 271 -11.45 13.20 -11.84
C ARG A 271 -12.01 14.57 -11.46
N GLY A 272 -11.73 15.03 -10.24
CA GLY A 272 -12.08 16.35 -9.75
C GLY A 272 -11.15 17.47 -10.22
N ARG A 273 -10.14 17.19 -11.05
CA ARG A 273 -9.05 18.12 -11.42
C ARG A 273 -8.38 18.70 -10.18
N ARG A 274 -7.95 17.80 -9.29
CA ARG A 274 -7.26 18.08 -8.03
C ARG A 274 -6.11 17.10 -7.83
N LEU A 275 -5.42 16.71 -8.90
CA LEU A 275 -4.35 15.71 -8.82
C LEU A 275 -3.19 16.23 -7.96
N ALA A 276 -2.96 17.54 -7.93
CA ALA A 276 -1.97 18.14 -7.03
C ALA A 276 -2.26 17.87 -5.54
N ASP A 277 -3.53 17.75 -5.15
CA ASP A 277 -3.90 17.41 -3.77
C ASP A 277 -3.66 15.94 -3.43
N ALA A 278 -3.39 15.10 -4.43
CA ALA A 278 -2.98 13.72 -4.24
C ALA A 278 -1.47 13.56 -4.01
N ALA A 279 -0.68 14.63 -4.23
CA ALA A 279 0.75 14.60 -3.98
C ALA A 279 1.04 14.39 -2.49
N ASP A 280 2.10 13.62 -2.22
CA ASP A 280 2.65 13.40 -0.89
C ASP A 280 3.38 14.62 -0.35
N GLY A 281 3.85 15.49 -1.24
CA GLY A 281 4.57 16.69 -0.89
C GLY A 281 4.88 17.59 -2.09
N GLY A 282 5.70 18.60 -1.83
CA GLY A 282 6.23 19.51 -2.84
C GLY A 282 7.74 19.64 -2.72
N LEU A 283 8.43 19.66 -3.86
CA LEU A 283 9.80 20.10 -3.99
C LEU A 283 9.78 21.53 -4.51
N VAL A 284 10.22 22.46 -3.68
CA VAL A 284 10.30 23.89 -4.01
C VAL A 284 11.70 24.20 -4.51
N LEU A 285 11.77 24.89 -5.64
CA LEU A 285 12.99 25.35 -6.29
C LEU A 285 12.97 26.89 -6.35
N LEU A 286 13.91 27.54 -5.68
CA LEU A 286 14.10 28.99 -5.70
C LEU A 286 15.40 29.32 -6.42
N GLY A 287 15.38 30.35 -7.28
CA GLY A 287 16.54 30.75 -8.07
C GLY A 287 16.96 29.74 -9.15
N THR A 288 16.19 28.65 -9.33
CA THR A 288 16.39 27.61 -10.33
C THR A 288 15.04 27.01 -10.72
N SER A 289 15.00 26.31 -11.84
CA SER A 289 13.85 25.54 -12.32
C SER A 289 14.22 24.07 -12.48
N ALA A 290 13.20 23.20 -12.56
CA ALA A 290 13.41 21.84 -13.05
C ALA A 290 13.62 21.89 -14.59
N ASP A 291 14.55 21.11 -15.12
CA ASP A 291 14.79 20.91 -16.56
C ASP A 291 14.07 19.66 -17.08
N PHE A 292 12.92 19.36 -16.47
CA PHE A 292 12.05 18.24 -16.78
C PHE A 292 10.63 18.58 -16.37
N ASP A 293 9.66 17.96 -17.04
CA ASP A 293 8.26 18.04 -16.64
C ASP A 293 7.80 16.82 -15.85
N LEU A 294 8.42 15.66 -16.11
CA LEU A 294 8.11 14.41 -15.44
C LEU A 294 9.39 13.62 -15.17
N ALA A 295 9.55 13.16 -13.93
CA ALA A 295 10.53 12.13 -13.58
C ALA A 295 9.82 11.02 -12.81
N ARG A 296 10.00 9.76 -13.22
CA ARG A 296 9.31 8.60 -12.63
C ARG A 296 10.28 7.44 -12.49
N VAL A 297 10.18 6.71 -11.38
CA VAL A 297 10.66 5.33 -11.30
C VAL A 297 9.45 4.41 -11.30
N SER A 298 9.35 3.56 -12.32
CA SER A 298 8.30 2.54 -12.40
C SER A 298 8.53 1.44 -11.35
N PRO A 299 7.49 0.67 -10.99
CA PRO A 299 7.61 -0.44 -10.06
C PRO A 299 8.69 -1.47 -10.45
N ASP A 300 8.94 -1.67 -11.74
CA ASP A 300 9.98 -2.60 -12.21
C ASP A 300 11.41 -2.07 -12.05
N GLY A 301 11.58 -0.80 -11.65
CA GLY A 301 12.88 -0.14 -11.45
C GLY A 301 13.42 0.60 -12.67
N THR A 302 12.58 0.93 -13.66
CA THR A 302 12.96 1.82 -14.77
C THR A 302 12.81 3.28 -14.34
N LEU A 303 13.89 4.05 -14.32
CA LEU A 303 13.86 5.50 -14.18
C LEU A 303 13.65 6.14 -15.56
N VAL A 304 12.68 7.05 -15.69
CA VAL A 304 12.44 7.86 -16.88
C VAL A 304 12.32 9.33 -16.49
N ILE A 305 13.01 10.20 -17.23
CA ILE A 305 12.90 11.66 -17.13
C ILE A 305 12.53 12.20 -18.50
N GLY A 306 11.56 13.11 -18.56
CA GLY A 306 11.08 13.68 -19.81
C GLY A 306 10.47 15.07 -19.68
N GLU A 307 10.25 15.69 -20.84
CA GLU A 307 9.60 16.99 -21.03
C GLU A 307 8.35 16.82 -21.89
N PHE A 308 7.30 17.59 -21.62
CA PHE A 308 6.12 17.63 -22.46
C PHE A 308 6.42 18.34 -23.78
N ASP A 309 6.04 17.70 -24.87
CA ASP A 309 5.94 18.37 -26.16
C ASP A 309 4.56 19.02 -26.27
N ASP A 310 4.50 20.34 -26.10
CA ASP A 310 3.29 21.16 -26.23
C ASP A 310 2.54 20.95 -27.55
N THR A 311 3.22 20.50 -28.61
CA THR A 311 2.61 20.28 -29.93
C THR A 311 1.84 18.97 -29.98
N THR A 312 2.37 17.92 -29.36
CA THR A 312 1.81 16.57 -29.45
C THR A 312 1.08 16.13 -28.20
N GLY A 313 1.32 16.79 -27.05
CA GLY A 313 0.85 16.38 -25.73
C GLY A 313 1.51 15.09 -25.23
N ASN A 314 2.58 14.64 -25.88
CA ASN A 314 3.37 13.48 -25.47
C ASN A 314 4.55 13.92 -24.60
N LEU A 315 5.15 12.98 -23.88
CA LEU A 315 6.40 13.22 -23.15
C LEU A 315 7.59 12.79 -24.00
N ALA A 316 8.46 13.72 -24.35
CA ALA A 316 9.77 13.43 -24.92
C ALA A 316 10.70 12.89 -23.82
N VAL A 317 11.23 11.69 -23.99
CA VAL A 317 12.13 11.07 -23.01
C VAL A 317 13.52 11.66 -23.17
N LEU A 318 14.00 12.33 -22.12
CA LEU A 318 15.36 12.89 -22.05
C LEU A 318 16.37 11.83 -21.63
N SER A 319 16.00 10.96 -20.69
CA SER A 319 16.87 9.89 -20.19
C SER A 319 16.05 8.75 -19.61
N ALA A 320 16.57 7.52 -19.77
CA ALA A 320 16.05 6.32 -19.12
C ALA A 320 17.20 5.49 -18.52
N ALA A 321 16.99 4.84 -17.37
CA ALA A 321 18.00 4.04 -16.68
C ALA A 321 17.39 2.87 -15.89
N ASP A 322 18.16 1.78 -15.72
CA ASP A 322 17.84 0.71 -14.76
C ASP A 322 18.35 1.11 -13.38
N VAL A 323 17.44 1.24 -12.41
CA VAL A 323 17.75 1.64 -11.04
C VAL A 323 17.31 0.58 -10.02
N ARG A 324 17.11 -0.68 -10.45
CA ARG A 324 16.74 -1.79 -9.55
C ARG A 324 17.78 -2.07 -8.47
N SER A 325 19.06 -1.92 -8.80
CA SER A 325 20.17 -2.15 -7.87
C SER A 325 20.48 -0.93 -7.00
N ALA A 326 19.79 0.19 -7.21
CA ALA A 326 20.02 1.38 -6.40
C ALA A 326 19.49 1.17 -4.98
N GLU A 327 20.19 1.76 -4.02
CA GLU A 327 19.77 1.74 -2.63
C GLU A 327 18.63 2.74 -2.43
N TRP A 328 17.51 2.25 -1.91
CA TRP A 328 16.38 3.07 -1.55
C TRP A 328 16.34 3.26 -0.03
N PRO A 329 16.35 4.50 0.47
CA PRO A 329 16.34 4.73 1.91
C PRO A 329 15.14 4.08 2.63
N ASP A 330 14.00 3.98 1.94
CA ASP A 330 12.78 3.38 2.48
C ASP A 330 12.83 1.84 2.55
N ASP A 331 13.78 1.18 1.89
CA ASP A 331 13.97 -0.28 2.00
C ASP A 331 14.61 -0.66 3.35
N ALA A 332 15.34 0.26 3.99
CA ALA A 332 15.94 0.08 5.32
C ALA A 332 14.97 0.40 6.47
N ALA A 333 13.80 0.95 6.16
CA ALA A 333 12.78 1.26 7.16
C ALA A 333 12.32 -0.02 7.85
N THR A 334 12.64 -0.14 9.13
CA THR A 334 12.22 -1.29 9.94
C THR A 334 10.99 -0.91 10.73
N GLU A 335 9.91 -1.67 10.57
CA GLU A 335 8.78 -1.55 11.49
C GLU A 335 9.28 -2.02 12.86
N VAL A 336 9.57 -1.06 13.74
CA VAL A 336 9.96 -1.38 15.12
C VAL A 336 8.77 -2.09 15.75
N GLU A 337 8.87 -3.42 15.91
CA GLU A 337 8.00 -4.19 16.79
C GLU A 337 8.05 -3.51 18.15
N GLU A 338 6.93 -2.89 18.56
CA GLU A 338 6.79 -2.30 19.88
C GLU A 338 6.90 -3.47 20.89
N ARG A 339 8.11 -3.67 21.44
CA ARG A 339 8.36 -4.61 22.53
C ARG A 339 7.52 -4.19 23.74
N ASP A 340 6.78 -5.17 24.27
CA ASP A 340 6.26 -5.21 25.64
C ASP A 340 5.36 -4.03 26.07
N THR A 341 4.15 -3.98 25.52
CA THR A 341 3.01 -3.68 26.41
C THR A 341 2.37 -5.00 26.83
N ALA A 342 2.19 -5.21 28.14
CA ALA A 342 1.66 -6.45 28.71
C ALA A 342 0.23 -6.81 28.24
N GLN A 343 -0.41 -5.94 27.46
CA GLN A 343 -1.63 -6.18 26.73
C GLN A 343 -1.56 -5.45 25.38
N PRO A 344 -1.16 -6.13 24.28
CA PRO A 344 -1.39 -5.58 22.95
C PRO A 344 -2.88 -5.26 22.82
N SER A 345 -3.22 -4.08 22.32
CA SER A 345 -4.61 -3.75 22.02
C SER A 345 -5.20 -4.83 21.09
N GLU A 346 -6.48 -5.22 21.27
CA GLU A 346 -7.11 -6.21 20.38
C GLU A 346 -7.00 -5.80 18.90
N THR A 347 -6.92 -4.51 18.61
CA THR A 347 -6.72 -3.97 17.26
C THR A 347 -5.34 -4.33 16.67
N ALA A 348 -4.29 -4.35 17.50
CA ALA A 348 -2.93 -4.70 17.06
C ALA A 348 -2.82 -6.17 16.62
N HIS A 349 -3.72 -7.06 17.08
CA HIS A 349 -3.78 -8.44 16.58
C HIS A 349 -4.26 -8.56 15.13
N TYR A 350 -4.93 -7.53 14.58
CA TYR A 350 -5.46 -7.56 13.21
C TYR A 350 -4.55 -6.86 12.19
N LEU A 351 -3.53 -6.13 12.66
CA LEU A 351 -2.50 -5.55 11.79
C LEU A 351 -1.34 -6.55 11.75
N SER A 352 -1.17 -7.23 10.61
CA SER A 352 0.03 -8.04 10.41
C SER A 352 1.24 -7.12 10.40
N ALA A 353 2.31 -7.52 11.10
CA ALA A 353 3.59 -6.83 11.01
C ALA A 353 3.97 -6.74 9.54
N GLN A 354 4.16 -5.52 9.07
CA GLN A 354 4.56 -5.27 7.70
C GLN A 354 6.04 -5.59 7.59
N THR A 355 6.36 -6.75 6.99
CA THR A 355 7.72 -7.00 6.57
C THR A 355 8.09 -6.03 5.46
N ALA A 356 9.34 -5.54 5.50
CA ALA A 356 9.88 -4.78 4.40
C ALA A 356 9.62 -5.52 3.08
N PRO A 357 9.21 -4.83 2.02
CA PRO A 357 9.21 -5.38 0.66
C PRO A 357 10.51 -6.15 0.38
N GLN A 358 10.42 -7.44 0.12
CA GLN A 358 11.54 -8.09 -0.55
C GLN A 358 11.39 -7.83 -2.04
N ARG A 359 12.30 -7.01 -2.60
CA ARG A 359 12.52 -6.97 -4.04
C ARG A 359 13.26 -8.24 -4.41
N ASP A 360 12.52 -9.32 -4.58
CA ASP A 360 13.09 -10.56 -5.08
C ASP A 360 13.06 -10.47 -6.61
N ALA A 361 14.16 -9.98 -7.18
CA ALA A 361 14.32 -9.88 -8.62
C ALA A 361 14.23 -11.29 -9.21
N ASP A 362 13.09 -11.60 -9.85
CA ASP A 362 12.93 -12.89 -10.52
C ASP A 362 13.84 -12.90 -11.75
N ALA A 363 14.74 -13.88 -11.85
CA ALA A 363 15.72 -13.97 -12.93
C ALA A 363 15.09 -14.08 -14.34
N ARG A 364 13.76 -14.22 -14.44
CA ARG A 364 13.02 -14.19 -15.71
C ARG A 364 12.76 -12.78 -16.25
N VAL A 365 12.83 -11.74 -15.42
CA VAL A 365 12.58 -10.35 -15.82
C VAL A 365 13.84 -9.51 -15.64
N ASP A 366 14.21 -8.81 -16.69
CA ASP A 366 15.33 -7.87 -16.73
C ASP A 366 14.84 -6.48 -17.15
N ILE A 367 15.62 -5.42 -16.89
CA ILE A 367 15.30 -4.07 -17.32
C ILE A 367 16.26 -3.66 -18.43
N ASP A 368 15.70 -3.18 -19.52
CA ASP A 368 16.43 -2.70 -20.67
C ASP A 368 15.91 -1.29 -21.01
N PRO A 369 16.62 -0.23 -20.57
CA PRO A 369 16.20 1.15 -20.80
C PRO A 369 16.07 1.51 -22.27
N GLU A 370 16.72 0.77 -23.19
CA GLU A 370 16.57 0.97 -24.64
C GLU A 370 15.17 0.60 -25.14
N LEU A 371 14.40 -0.16 -24.36
CA LEU A 371 12.99 -0.45 -24.65
C LEU A 371 12.06 0.70 -24.27
N VAL A 372 12.50 1.72 -23.54
CA VAL A 372 11.68 2.92 -23.31
C VAL A 372 11.59 3.70 -24.62
N PRO A 373 10.39 3.95 -25.17
CA PRO A 373 10.27 4.70 -26.42
C PRO A 373 10.74 6.15 -26.22
N PRO A 374 11.33 6.79 -27.25
CA PRO A 374 11.80 8.17 -27.15
C PRO A 374 10.67 9.19 -26.93
N GLN A 375 9.42 8.80 -27.20
CA GLN A 375 8.22 9.57 -26.92
C GLN A 375 7.20 8.67 -26.24
N LEU A 376 6.67 9.12 -25.10
CA LEU A 376 5.64 8.44 -24.34
C LEU A 376 4.27 9.09 -24.58
N HIS A 377 3.29 8.26 -24.91
CA HIS A 377 1.91 8.70 -25.01
C HIS A 377 1.25 8.62 -23.63
N LEU A 378 0.96 9.78 -23.03
CA LEU A 378 0.40 9.83 -21.68
C LEU A 378 -1.13 9.70 -21.65
N THR A 379 -1.68 8.89 -22.55
CA THR A 379 -3.13 8.61 -22.63
C THR A 379 -3.56 7.53 -21.62
N ALA A 380 -4.85 7.21 -21.58
CA ALA A 380 -5.35 6.11 -20.76
C ALA A 380 -4.64 4.79 -21.09
N THR A 381 -4.37 4.00 -20.05
CA THR A 381 -3.79 2.67 -20.21
C THR A 381 -4.85 1.69 -20.69
N VAL A 382 -4.41 0.60 -21.32
CA VAL A 382 -5.29 -0.52 -21.70
C VAL A 382 -5.93 -1.15 -20.46
N GLU A 383 -5.22 -1.19 -19.33
CA GLU A 383 -5.76 -1.71 -18.08
C GLU A 383 -6.94 -0.88 -17.58
N ASP A 384 -6.83 0.45 -17.62
CA ASP A 384 -7.93 1.34 -17.20
C ASP A 384 -9.16 1.16 -18.09
N LEU A 385 -8.96 1.00 -19.40
CA LEU A 385 -10.07 0.71 -20.31
C LEU A 385 -10.73 -0.65 -20.01
N PHE A 386 -9.96 -1.69 -19.71
CA PHE A 386 -10.53 -2.98 -19.29
C PHE A 386 -11.31 -2.87 -17.98
N VAL A 387 -10.81 -2.13 -17.00
CA VAL A 387 -11.50 -1.86 -15.73
C VAL A 387 -12.80 -1.11 -15.97
N ASP A 388 -12.80 -0.10 -16.84
CA ASP A 388 -13.99 0.67 -17.21
C ASP A 388 -15.04 -0.22 -17.89
N GLN A 389 -14.64 -1.03 -18.89
CA GLN A 389 -15.57 -1.95 -19.56
C GLN A 389 -16.12 -3.02 -18.61
N ALA A 390 -15.28 -3.54 -17.71
CA ALA A 390 -15.70 -4.51 -16.71
C ALA A 390 -16.74 -3.89 -15.76
N THR A 391 -16.47 -2.69 -15.26
CA THR A 391 -17.36 -1.94 -14.36
C THR A 391 -18.69 -1.60 -15.01
N ALA A 392 -18.67 -1.20 -16.30
CA ALA A 392 -19.87 -0.93 -17.08
C ALA A 392 -20.67 -2.20 -17.43
N GLY A 393 -20.03 -3.37 -17.33
CA GLY A 393 -20.63 -4.64 -17.74
C GLY A 393 -20.68 -4.85 -19.26
N ASP A 394 -19.87 -4.11 -20.02
CA ASP A 394 -19.89 -4.12 -21.49
C ASP A 394 -18.97 -5.22 -22.05
N VAL A 395 -19.50 -6.44 -22.10
CA VAL A 395 -18.77 -7.61 -22.63
C VAL A 395 -18.40 -7.44 -24.12
N PRO A 396 -19.27 -6.92 -25.01
CA PRO A 396 -18.89 -6.64 -26.40
C PRO A 396 -17.68 -5.70 -26.51
N ALA A 397 -17.69 -4.57 -25.81
CA ALA A 397 -16.57 -3.61 -25.84
C ALA A 397 -15.29 -4.20 -25.24
N PHE A 398 -15.40 -4.97 -24.14
CA PHE A 398 -14.27 -5.70 -23.56
C PHE A 398 -13.65 -6.67 -24.58
N ARG A 399 -14.47 -7.41 -25.31
CA ARG A 399 -14.01 -8.35 -26.35
C ARG A 399 -13.31 -7.63 -27.51
N GLU A 400 -13.86 -6.52 -27.97
CA GLU A 400 -13.25 -5.72 -29.04
C GLU A 400 -11.86 -5.21 -28.62
N LEU A 401 -11.75 -4.68 -27.38
CA LEU A 401 -10.47 -4.26 -26.82
C LEU A 401 -9.48 -5.44 -26.70
N ALA A 402 -9.93 -6.60 -26.21
CA ALA A 402 -9.10 -7.79 -26.11
C ALA A 402 -8.56 -8.24 -27.49
N GLN A 403 -9.40 -8.22 -28.54
CA GLN A 403 -8.99 -8.53 -29.92
C GLN A 403 -7.96 -7.54 -30.45
N ALA A 404 -8.16 -6.25 -30.24
CA ALA A 404 -7.22 -5.22 -30.66
C ALA A 404 -5.85 -5.40 -29.98
N VAL A 405 -5.85 -5.64 -28.67
CA VAL A 405 -4.64 -5.90 -27.88
C VAL A 405 -3.95 -7.17 -28.36
N GLY A 406 -4.69 -8.25 -28.61
CA GLY A 406 -4.13 -9.50 -29.15
C GLY A 406 -3.45 -9.30 -30.51
N ALA A 407 -4.07 -8.54 -31.41
CA ALA A 407 -3.48 -8.18 -32.70
C ALA A 407 -2.20 -7.34 -32.54
N TYR A 408 -2.18 -6.41 -31.59
CA TYR A 408 -0.99 -5.63 -31.27
C TYR A 408 0.15 -6.51 -30.73
N VAL A 409 -0.11 -7.35 -29.73
CA VAL A 409 0.93 -8.22 -29.14
C VAL A 409 1.53 -9.19 -30.17
N GLN A 410 0.74 -9.65 -31.15
CA GLN A 410 1.24 -10.44 -32.28
C GLN A 410 2.15 -9.66 -33.23
N SER A 411 2.01 -8.34 -33.29
CA SER A 411 2.82 -7.46 -34.13
C SER A 411 4.16 -7.06 -33.48
N VAL A 412 4.26 -7.15 -32.15
CA VAL A 412 5.48 -6.84 -31.41
C VAL A 412 6.56 -7.86 -31.76
N PRO A 413 7.75 -7.44 -32.24
CA PRO A 413 8.82 -8.35 -32.58
C PRO A 413 9.26 -9.18 -31.36
N VAL A 414 9.28 -10.51 -31.50
CA VAL A 414 9.77 -11.44 -30.46
C VAL A 414 11.21 -11.11 -30.03
N THR A 415 11.99 -10.50 -30.91
CA THR A 415 13.36 -10.04 -30.62
C THR A 415 13.43 -8.95 -29.56
N GLU A 416 12.39 -8.14 -29.39
CA GLU A 416 12.34 -7.11 -28.34
C GLU A 416 12.18 -7.74 -26.95
N ARG A 417 11.62 -8.95 -26.87
CA ARG A 417 11.37 -9.69 -25.61
C ARG A 417 10.67 -8.84 -24.53
N ARG A 418 9.93 -7.81 -24.92
CA ARG A 418 9.26 -6.90 -23.98
C ARG A 418 8.28 -7.65 -23.09
N VAL A 419 8.28 -7.33 -21.80
CA VAL A 419 7.20 -7.73 -20.89
C VAL A 419 5.99 -6.87 -21.21
N ILE A 420 4.90 -7.49 -21.68
CA ILE A 420 3.65 -6.79 -21.95
C ILE A 420 2.79 -6.80 -20.69
N THR A 421 2.47 -5.62 -20.20
CA THR A 421 1.50 -5.41 -19.13
C THR A 421 0.50 -4.33 -19.56
N PHE A 422 -0.76 -4.44 -19.15
CA PHE A 422 -1.80 -3.52 -19.61
C PHE A 422 -1.72 -2.14 -18.94
N ASP A 423 -1.06 -2.03 -17.79
CA ASP A 423 -0.77 -0.76 -17.10
C ASP A 423 0.36 0.04 -17.76
N ASN A 424 1.18 -0.61 -18.60
CA ASN A 424 2.25 0.01 -19.36
C ASN A 424 1.94 0.04 -20.88
N LEU A 425 0.69 -0.20 -21.28
CA LEU A 425 0.27 -0.12 -22.68
C LEU A 425 -0.73 1.01 -22.83
N HIS A 426 -0.38 2.04 -23.60
CA HIS A 426 -1.19 3.25 -23.78
C HIS A 426 -1.95 3.22 -25.10
N VAL A 427 -3.17 3.79 -25.09
CA VAL A 427 -4.01 3.85 -26.29
C VAL A 427 -3.67 5.06 -27.15
N THR A 428 -3.30 4.84 -28.41
CA THR A 428 -2.91 5.88 -29.37
C THR A 428 -3.92 5.94 -30.52
N GLY A 429 -5.12 6.45 -30.21
CA GLY A 429 -6.22 6.49 -31.17
C GLY A 429 -6.82 5.08 -31.39
N ARG A 430 -6.42 4.40 -32.46
CA ARG A 430 -6.85 3.01 -32.76
C ARG A 430 -5.76 1.97 -32.52
N ASP A 431 -4.55 2.42 -32.24
CA ASP A 431 -3.40 1.57 -31.99
C ASP A 431 -2.99 1.64 -30.51
N PHE A 432 -1.89 0.98 -30.19
CA PHE A 432 -1.29 1.02 -28.86
C PHE A 432 0.19 1.36 -28.95
N ALA A 433 0.72 1.93 -27.87
CA ALA A 433 2.14 2.22 -27.71
C ALA A 433 2.63 1.80 -26.33
N PRO A 434 3.87 1.31 -26.20
CA PRO A 434 4.46 1.00 -24.90
C PRO A 434 4.63 2.28 -24.07
N GLY A 435 4.55 2.12 -22.75
CA GLY A 435 4.78 3.17 -21.77
C GLY A 435 6.23 3.21 -21.30
N ALA A 436 6.41 3.71 -20.08
CA ALA A 436 7.71 4.03 -19.49
C ALA A 436 8.47 2.81 -18.94
N ASP A 437 7.82 1.65 -18.78
CA ASP A 437 8.48 0.48 -18.19
C ASP A 437 9.40 -0.20 -19.24
N GLY A 438 10.65 -0.42 -18.85
CA GLY A 438 11.73 -1.04 -19.64
C GLY A 438 11.85 -2.56 -19.46
N ALA A 439 10.87 -3.21 -18.83
CA ALA A 439 10.92 -4.64 -18.56
C ALA A 439 10.98 -5.52 -19.82
N ARG A 440 11.90 -6.50 -19.80
CA ARG A 440 12.06 -7.57 -20.80
C ARG A 440 12.17 -8.94 -20.16
N TRP A 441 11.79 -9.96 -20.92
CA TRP A 441 12.02 -11.36 -20.60
C TRP A 441 13.48 -11.75 -20.86
N THR A 442 14.09 -12.46 -19.92
CA THR A 442 15.44 -13.02 -20.11
C THR A 442 15.42 -14.22 -21.06
N GLU A 443 14.29 -14.92 -21.13
CA GLU A 443 14.02 -16.00 -22.08
C GLU A 443 12.99 -15.60 -23.14
N SER A 444 12.83 -16.44 -24.17
CA SER A 444 11.79 -16.19 -25.18
C SER A 444 10.45 -16.70 -24.65
N VAL A 445 9.50 -15.79 -24.50
CA VAL A 445 8.13 -16.09 -24.06
C VAL A 445 7.20 -16.07 -25.27
N GLY A 446 6.32 -17.06 -25.40
CA GLY A 446 5.33 -17.12 -26.47
C GLY A 446 4.29 -15.99 -26.35
N THR A 447 3.74 -15.54 -27.48
CA THR A 447 2.69 -14.50 -27.51
C THR A 447 1.48 -14.85 -26.63
N THR A 448 1.03 -16.11 -26.68
CA THR A 448 -0.08 -16.61 -25.85
C THR A 448 0.24 -16.52 -24.36
N ASP A 449 1.45 -16.94 -23.96
CA ASP A 449 1.89 -16.91 -22.56
C ASP A 449 2.01 -15.47 -22.03
N ALA A 450 2.58 -14.56 -22.83
CA ALA A 450 2.71 -13.15 -22.48
C ALA A 450 1.34 -12.49 -22.30
N LEU A 451 0.40 -12.75 -23.22
CA LEU A 451 -0.96 -12.24 -23.16
C LEU A 451 -1.74 -12.80 -21.97
N ALA A 452 -1.62 -14.10 -21.72
CA ALA A 452 -2.20 -14.76 -20.56
C ALA A 452 -1.62 -14.21 -19.24
N ALA A 453 -0.33 -13.90 -19.19
CA ALA A 453 0.30 -13.28 -18.03
C ALA A 453 -0.25 -11.86 -17.76
N ALA A 454 -0.40 -11.05 -18.80
CA ALA A 454 -1.04 -9.73 -18.69
C ALA A 454 -2.50 -9.82 -18.19
N PHE A 455 -3.26 -10.80 -18.69
CA PHE A 455 -4.63 -11.06 -18.21
C PHE A 455 -4.70 -11.57 -16.78
N TRP A 456 -3.71 -12.33 -16.31
CA TRP A 456 -3.59 -12.69 -14.90
C TRP A 456 -3.38 -11.46 -14.01
N LEU A 457 -2.50 -10.54 -14.41
CA LEU A 457 -2.29 -9.28 -13.69
C LEU A 457 -3.57 -8.43 -13.64
N LEU A 458 -4.30 -8.32 -14.76
CA LEU A 458 -5.60 -7.65 -14.81
C LEU A 458 -6.61 -8.31 -13.86
N GLN A 459 -6.72 -9.64 -13.87
CA GLN A 459 -7.62 -10.35 -12.96
C GLN A 459 -7.26 -10.08 -11.49
N ASP A 460 -5.96 -10.12 -11.17
CA ASP A 460 -5.48 -9.86 -9.81
C ASP A 460 -5.79 -8.40 -9.39
N ARG A 461 -5.65 -7.41 -10.30
CA ARG A 461 -6.11 -6.02 -10.07
C ARG A 461 -7.62 -5.95 -9.82
N LEU A 462 -8.45 -6.51 -10.70
CA LEU A 462 -9.91 -6.49 -10.57
C LEU A 462 -10.38 -7.10 -9.24
N ARG A 463 -9.73 -8.19 -8.80
CA ARG A 463 -10.00 -8.83 -7.52
C ARG A 463 -9.56 -7.97 -6.34
N ARG A 464 -8.36 -7.41 -6.38
CA ARG A 464 -7.80 -6.52 -5.35
C ARG A 464 -8.66 -5.27 -5.15
N GLU A 465 -9.19 -4.70 -6.24
CA GLU A 465 -10.03 -3.50 -6.21
C GLU A 465 -11.53 -3.82 -6.03
N HIS A 466 -11.90 -5.10 -5.84
CA HIS A 466 -13.29 -5.55 -5.77
C HIS A 466 -14.17 -5.02 -6.92
N VAL A 467 -13.58 -4.87 -8.11
CA VAL A 467 -14.28 -4.43 -9.30
C VAL A 467 -15.25 -5.52 -9.72
N ARG A 468 -16.50 -5.14 -9.91
CA ARG A 468 -17.52 -6.06 -10.41
C ARG A 468 -17.15 -6.47 -11.83
N GLN A 469 -16.89 -7.76 -12.02
CA GLN A 469 -16.68 -8.33 -13.35
C GLN A 469 -18.02 -8.66 -14.04
N PRO A 470 -18.12 -8.55 -15.37
CA PRO A 470 -19.34 -8.87 -16.11
C PRO A 470 -19.65 -10.38 -16.17
N TRP A 471 -18.68 -11.22 -15.85
CA TRP A 471 -18.82 -12.67 -15.89
C TRP A 471 -19.43 -13.22 -14.59
N PRO A 472 -20.10 -14.39 -14.65
CA PRO A 472 -20.61 -15.05 -13.44
C PRO A 472 -19.51 -15.31 -12.41
N ASP A 473 -19.82 -15.17 -11.12
CA ASP A 473 -18.84 -15.32 -10.02
C ASP A 473 -18.11 -16.67 -9.99
N HIS A 474 -18.68 -17.71 -10.61
CA HIS A 474 -18.05 -19.03 -10.71
C HIS A 474 -17.00 -19.14 -11.83
N VAL A 475 -16.90 -18.14 -12.71
CA VAL A 475 -15.90 -18.07 -13.77
C VAL A 475 -14.76 -17.17 -13.29
N GLN A 476 -13.72 -17.78 -12.71
CA GLN A 476 -12.55 -17.11 -12.16
C GLN A 476 -11.29 -17.93 -12.42
N GLY A 477 -10.11 -17.36 -12.15
CA GLY A 477 -8.83 -18.04 -12.27
C GLY A 477 -8.53 -18.45 -13.72
N GLU A 478 -8.01 -19.67 -13.88
CA GLU A 478 -7.59 -20.25 -15.17
C GLU A 478 -8.70 -20.16 -16.24
N ALA A 479 -9.95 -20.43 -15.87
CA ALA A 479 -11.06 -20.46 -16.81
C ALA A 479 -11.39 -19.07 -17.39
N LEU A 480 -11.34 -18.03 -16.54
CA LEU A 480 -11.60 -16.66 -16.96
C LEU A 480 -10.47 -16.12 -17.83
N VAL A 481 -9.21 -16.36 -17.42
CA VAL A 481 -8.04 -15.94 -18.19
C VAL A 481 -7.98 -16.66 -19.54
N GLY A 482 -8.23 -17.98 -19.57
CA GLY A 482 -8.27 -18.75 -20.82
C GLY A 482 -9.31 -18.20 -21.80
N MET A 483 -10.49 -17.84 -21.32
CA MET A 483 -11.54 -17.21 -22.13
C MET A 483 -11.11 -15.83 -22.66
N TRP A 484 -10.45 -14.98 -21.86
CA TRP A 484 -9.96 -13.68 -22.33
C TRP A 484 -8.85 -13.81 -23.37
N VAL A 485 -7.96 -14.78 -23.20
CA VAL A 485 -6.91 -15.11 -24.19
C VAL A 485 -7.52 -15.65 -25.48
N GLU A 486 -8.57 -16.46 -25.40
CA GLU A 486 -9.31 -16.92 -26.58
C GLU A 486 -9.97 -15.74 -27.32
N MET A 487 -10.56 -14.79 -26.59
CA MET A 487 -11.11 -13.58 -27.20
C MET A 487 -10.04 -12.77 -27.93
N ALA A 488 -8.86 -12.64 -27.34
CA ALA A 488 -7.78 -11.80 -27.86
C ALA A 488 -7.01 -12.46 -29.02
N SER A 489 -6.74 -13.77 -28.95
CA SER A 489 -5.95 -14.50 -29.94
C SER A 489 -6.79 -15.19 -31.02
N GLY A 490 -8.07 -15.44 -30.75
CA GLY A 490 -8.96 -16.23 -31.60
C GLY A 490 -8.75 -17.76 -31.50
N ALA A 491 -7.88 -18.23 -30.59
CA ALA A 491 -7.60 -19.65 -30.38
C ALA A 491 -7.72 -20.02 -28.89
N GLU A 492 -8.24 -21.22 -28.61
CA GLU A 492 -8.32 -21.74 -27.25
C GLU A 492 -6.91 -22.09 -26.73
N PRO A 493 -6.43 -21.44 -25.65
CA PRO A 493 -5.10 -21.71 -25.12
C PRO A 493 -5.05 -23.08 -24.41
N ALA A 494 -3.92 -23.76 -24.50
CA ALA A 494 -3.73 -25.01 -23.76
C ALA A 494 -3.67 -24.73 -22.25
N ARG A 495 -4.18 -25.66 -21.45
CA ARG A 495 -4.18 -25.50 -19.99
C ARG A 495 -2.78 -25.32 -19.40
N GLU A 496 -1.79 -25.98 -19.98
CA GLU A 496 -0.38 -25.86 -19.57
C GLU A 496 0.18 -24.46 -19.83
N GLU A 497 -0.21 -23.81 -20.94
CA GLU A 497 0.15 -22.41 -21.26
C GLU A 497 -0.43 -21.46 -20.22
N ILE A 498 -1.71 -21.63 -19.84
CA ILE A 498 -2.35 -20.79 -18.80
C ILE A 498 -1.67 -20.93 -17.44
N ALA A 499 -1.24 -22.14 -17.07
CA ALA A 499 -0.52 -22.40 -15.84
C ALA A 499 0.90 -21.80 -15.86
N GLN A 500 1.62 -21.93 -16.98
CA GLN A 500 2.93 -21.29 -17.19
C GLN A 500 2.81 -19.76 -17.14
N ALA A 501 1.79 -19.20 -17.78
CA ALA A 501 1.51 -17.77 -17.78
C ALA A 501 1.21 -17.23 -16.38
N ARG A 502 0.57 -18.01 -15.48
CA ARG A 502 0.43 -17.62 -14.07
C ARG A 502 1.79 -17.45 -13.42
N ALA A 503 2.72 -18.40 -13.64
CA ALA A 503 4.07 -18.32 -13.08
C ALA A 503 4.88 -17.13 -13.64
N LEU A 504 4.60 -16.70 -14.87
CA LEU A 504 5.16 -15.48 -15.48
C LEU A 504 4.55 -14.22 -14.86
N ALA A 505 3.22 -14.16 -14.68
CA ALA A 505 2.55 -13.06 -13.99
C ALA A 505 3.07 -12.89 -12.56
N ASP A 506 3.26 -14.01 -11.84
CA ASP A 506 3.86 -13.98 -10.50
C ASP A 506 5.34 -13.53 -10.54
N ALA A 507 6.08 -13.79 -11.64
CA ALA A 507 7.44 -13.29 -11.84
C ALA A 507 7.47 -11.76 -11.97
N ILE A 508 6.57 -11.22 -12.79
CA ILE A 508 6.37 -9.77 -12.96
C ILE A 508 5.96 -9.16 -11.61
N GLY A 509 4.99 -9.76 -10.93
CA GLY A 509 4.49 -9.29 -9.64
C GLY A 509 5.49 -9.36 -8.49
N ARG A 510 6.50 -10.23 -8.55
CA ARG A 510 7.63 -10.26 -7.58
C ARG A 510 8.70 -9.21 -7.89
N SER A 511 8.90 -8.92 -9.18
CA SER A 511 9.87 -7.92 -9.63
C SER A 511 9.39 -6.49 -9.32
N ARG A 512 8.08 -6.31 -9.11
CA ARG A 512 7.47 -5.05 -8.68
C ARG A 512 7.39 -4.99 -7.14
N PRO A 513 7.70 -3.86 -6.49
CA PRO A 513 7.50 -3.69 -5.07
C PRO A 513 6.01 -3.87 -4.78
N GLN A 514 5.68 -4.90 -4.01
CA GLN A 514 4.33 -5.04 -3.50
C GLN A 514 4.14 -4.05 -2.34
N PRO A 515 2.93 -3.51 -2.16
CA PRO A 515 2.60 -2.79 -0.93
C PRO A 515 2.92 -3.72 0.26
N SER A 516 3.56 -3.16 1.28
CA SER A 516 4.01 -3.93 2.44
C SER A 516 2.80 -4.50 3.17
N GLY A 517 2.68 -5.83 3.18
CA GLY A 517 1.51 -6.54 3.71
C GLY A 517 0.27 -6.42 2.83
N THR A 518 -0.57 -7.45 2.85
CA THR A 518 -1.96 -7.30 2.42
C THR A 518 -2.59 -6.29 3.37
N VAL A 519 -2.64 -5.00 3.01
CA VAL A 519 -3.49 -4.03 3.71
C VAL A 519 -4.85 -4.69 3.77
N PRO A 520 -5.33 -5.13 4.96
CA PRO A 520 -6.65 -5.70 5.06
C PRO A 520 -7.56 -4.52 4.71
N ASP A 521 -8.15 -4.53 3.52
CA ASP A 521 -9.16 -3.54 3.17
C ASP A 521 -10.16 -3.58 4.31
N LEU A 522 -10.22 -2.51 5.11
CA LEU A 522 -11.05 -2.51 6.31
C LEU A 522 -12.51 -2.74 5.94
N ARG A 523 -12.94 -2.36 4.72
CA ARG A 523 -14.28 -2.68 4.22
C ARG A 523 -14.45 -4.19 4.10
N THR A 524 -13.50 -4.88 3.47
CA THR A 524 -13.44 -6.34 3.40
C THR A 524 -13.34 -6.97 4.80
N ALA A 525 -12.45 -6.50 5.66
CA ALA A 525 -12.31 -7.02 7.03
C ALA A 525 -13.59 -6.84 7.85
N PHE A 526 -14.30 -5.71 7.71
CA PHE A 526 -15.60 -5.49 8.35
C PHE A 526 -16.71 -6.34 7.72
N ALA A 527 -16.69 -6.53 6.39
CA ALA A 527 -17.63 -7.40 5.69
C ALA A 527 -17.44 -8.87 6.10
N ASP A 528 -16.20 -9.33 6.17
CA ASP A 528 -15.79 -10.66 6.64
C ASP A 528 -16.13 -10.84 8.11
N ALA A 529 -15.85 -9.85 8.96
CA ALA A 529 -16.25 -9.89 10.37
C ALA A 529 -17.78 -9.94 10.53
N ALA A 530 -18.54 -9.21 9.70
CA ALA A 530 -19.99 -9.26 9.69
C ALA A 530 -20.51 -10.62 9.20
N GLN A 531 -19.87 -11.21 8.18
CA GLN A 531 -20.17 -12.56 7.69
C GLN A 531 -19.85 -13.62 8.74
N ALA A 532 -18.67 -13.59 9.34
CA ALA A 532 -18.26 -14.49 10.41
C ALA A 532 -19.20 -14.38 11.62
N ARG A 533 -19.70 -13.18 11.97
CA ARG A 533 -20.74 -13.01 13.00
C ARG A 533 -22.07 -13.67 12.62
N ARG A 534 -22.47 -13.61 11.34
CA ARG A 534 -23.66 -14.32 10.84
C ARG A 534 -23.48 -15.83 10.90
N GLU A 535 -22.36 -16.34 10.38
CA GLU A 535 -22.03 -17.78 10.40
C GLU A 535 -21.93 -18.32 11.83
N LEU A 536 -21.34 -17.55 12.76
CA LEU A 536 -21.29 -17.88 14.17
C LEU A 536 -22.69 -17.94 14.80
N ALA A 537 -23.58 -16.99 14.47
CA ALA A 537 -24.96 -16.99 14.96
C ALA A 537 -25.76 -18.19 14.41
N GLU A 538 -25.57 -18.56 13.14
CA GLU A 538 -26.17 -19.75 12.54
C GLU A 538 -25.64 -21.04 13.19
N ALA A 539 -24.33 -21.14 13.40
CA ALA A 539 -23.70 -22.26 14.09
C ALA A 539 -24.20 -22.40 15.54
N GLN A 540 -24.32 -21.30 16.28
CA GLN A 540 -24.91 -21.28 17.62
C GLN A 540 -26.38 -21.74 17.60
N GLY A 541 -27.16 -21.33 16.59
CA GLY A 541 -28.53 -21.80 16.38
C GLY A 541 -28.60 -23.32 16.13
N HIS A 542 -27.70 -23.85 15.31
CA HIS A 542 -27.59 -25.30 15.06
C HIS A 542 -27.21 -26.07 16.33
N ILE A 543 -26.22 -25.60 17.09
CA ILE A 543 -25.82 -26.22 18.37
C ILE A 543 -27.00 -26.23 19.35
N PHE A 544 -27.69 -25.11 19.52
CA PHE A 544 -28.87 -25.04 20.38
C PHE A 544 -29.99 -26.01 19.94
N GLY A 545 -30.20 -26.16 18.62
CA GLY A 545 -31.13 -27.13 18.05
C GLY A 545 -30.75 -28.59 18.35
N LEU A 546 -29.45 -28.92 18.27
CA LEU A 546 -28.92 -30.24 18.61
C LEU A 546 -29.03 -30.51 20.11
N GLU A 547 -28.68 -29.57 20.97
CA GLU A 547 -28.82 -29.68 22.43
C GLU A 547 -30.27 -29.94 22.85
N ARG A 548 -31.21 -29.20 22.25
CA ARG A 548 -32.65 -29.42 22.47
C ARG A 548 -33.08 -30.83 22.05
N THR A 549 -32.59 -31.32 20.92
CA THR A 549 -32.88 -32.67 20.42
C THR A 549 -32.30 -33.77 21.31
N ILE A 550 -31.06 -33.60 21.78
CA ILE A 550 -30.40 -34.49 22.75
C ILE A 550 -31.21 -34.50 24.05
N GLY A 551 -31.61 -33.34 24.57
CA GLY A 551 -32.43 -33.23 25.78
C GLY A 551 -33.80 -33.90 25.64
N PHE A 552 -34.44 -33.82 24.47
CA PHE A 552 -35.67 -34.58 24.19
C PHE A 552 -35.43 -36.09 24.16
N ARG A 553 -34.36 -36.55 23.51
CA ARG A 553 -33.99 -37.97 23.46
C ARG A 553 -33.68 -38.52 24.85
N ASP A 554 -32.95 -37.78 25.67
CA ASP A 554 -32.64 -38.19 27.05
C ASP A 554 -33.92 -38.31 27.90
N LYS A 555 -34.84 -37.35 27.80
CA LYS A 555 -36.17 -37.45 28.46
C LYS A 555 -36.97 -38.67 27.99
N GLN A 556 -36.94 -38.97 26.69
CA GLN A 556 -37.58 -40.18 26.15
C GLN A 556 -36.92 -41.47 26.66
N LEU A 557 -35.59 -41.52 26.72
CA LEU A 557 -34.84 -42.66 27.25
C LEU A 557 -35.12 -42.88 28.73
N ARG A 558 -35.08 -41.84 29.57
CA ARG A 558 -35.45 -41.92 31.00
C ARG A 558 -36.88 -42.41 31.19
N THR A 559 -37.82 -41.92 30.38
CA THR A 559 -39.22 -42.36 30.44
C THR A 559 -39.33 -43.85 30.09
N ARG A 560 -38.62 -44.31 29.05
CA ARG A 560 -38.58 -45.74 28.69
C ARG A 560 -37.92 -46.59 29.77
N GLU A 561 -36.83 -46.12 30.35
CA GLU A 561 -36.12 -46.80 31.44
C GLU A 561 -37.02 -46.94 32.67
N GLN A 562 -37.73 -45.88 33.06
CA GLN A 562 -38.66 -45.90 34.19
C GLN A 562 -39.83 -46.88 33.93
N VAL A 563 -40.33 -46.95 32.69
CA VAL A 563 -41.34 -47.94 32.29
C VAL A 563 -40.79 -49.36 32.40
N ILE A 564 -39.56 -49.63 31.92
CA ILE A 564 -38.90 -50.94 32.05
C ILE A 564 -38.70 -51.31 33.52
N ARG A 565 -38.25 -50.37 34.35
CA ARG A 565 -38.05 -50.56 35.79
C ARG A 565 -39.36 -50.91 36.50
N ASN A 566 -40.45 -50.23 36.16
CA ASN A 566 -41.78 -50.52 36.70
C ASN A 566 -42.36 -51.84 36.18
N MET A 567 -41.98 -52.29 34.98
CA MET A 567 -42.38 -53.58 34.43
C MET A 567 -41.55 -54.74 34.97
N ARG A 568 -40.38 -54.48 35.58
CA ARG A 568 -39.57 -55.50 36.24
C ARG A 568 -40.36 -55.96 37.48
N PRO A 569 -40.99 -57.15 37.47
CA PRO A 569 -41.78 -57.61 38.61
C PRO A 569 -40.82 -57.72 39.80
N GLY A 570 -41.22 -57.23 40.97
CA GLY A 570 -40.40 -57.16 42.17
C GLY A 570 -39.57 -58.42 42.40
N GLY A 571 -38.30 -58.38 42.01
CA GLY A 571 -37.30 -59.34 42.42
C GLY A 571 -36.89 -59.00 43.85
N GLY A 572 -37.69 -59.43 44.83
CA GLY A 572 -37.34 -59.30 46.24
C GLY A 572 -38.54 -59.27 47.20
N GLY A 573 -39.05 -60.46 47.54
CA GLY A 573 -39.58 -60.78 48.86
C GLY A 573 -41.04 -60.44 49.15
N GLY A 574 -41.86 -61.48 49.35
CA GLY A 574 -43.15 -61.34 50.02
C GLY A 574 -44.20 -62.32 49.52
N ALA A 575 -44.22 -63.50 50.10
CA ALA A 575 -45.27 -64.49 49.93
C ALA A 575 -46.64 -63.96 50.35
N GLY A 576 -47.69 -64.42 49.67
CA GLY A 576 -49.02 -64.54 50.28
C GLY A 576 -50.18 -63.83 49.58
N ALA A 577 -51.20 -64.62 49.31
CA ALA A 577 -52.62 -64.25 49.16
C ALA A 577 -53.13 -63.73 47.79
N ALA A 578 -53.63 -64.70 47.04
CA ALA A 578 -55.03 -64.82 46.61
C ALA A 578 -55.80 -63.56 46.11
N ALA A 579 -56.12 -63.62 44.81
CA ALA A 579 -57.42 -63.35 44.21
C ALA A 579 -58.14 -62.02 44.53
N ALA A 580 -57.95 -61.03 43.66
CA ALA A 580 -59.01 -60.11 43.23
C ALA A 580 -58.71 -59.56 41.82
N PRO A 581 -59.72 -59.38 40.93
CA PRO A 581 -59.53 -58.86 39.59
C PRO A 581 -59.29 -57.35 39.68
N THR A 582 -58.05 -56.96 39.95
CA THR A 582 -57.68 -55.56 40.13
C THR A 582 -57.02 -55.02 38.86
N ARG A 583 -57.44 -53.80 38.49
CA ARG A 583 -56.82 -52.66 37.77
C ARG A 583 -55.56 -52.85 36.88
N ALA A 584 -54.77 -53.90 37.03
CA ALA A 584 -53.63 -54.27 36.17
C ALA A 584 -54.02 -54.46 34.70
N GLY A 585 -55.21 -54.98 34.40
CA GLY A 585 -55.71 -55.11 33.02
C GLY A 585 -56.01 -53.77 32.33
N VAL A 586 -56.32 -52.71 33.10
CA VAL A 586 -56.54 -51.36 32.57
C VAL A 586 -55.21 -50.65 32.35
N ALA A 587 -54.24 -50.83 33.26
CA ALA A 587 -52.88 -50.32 33.09
C ALA A 587 -52.16 -50.96 31.89
N ALA A 588 -52.26 -52.28 31.71
CA ALA A 588 -51.68 -52.97 30.55
C ALA A 588 -52.29 -52.54 29.20
N ARG A 589 -53.59 -52.22 29.16
CA ARG A 589 -54.23 -51.67 27.94
C ARG A 589 -53.88 -50.20 27.70
N LEU A 590 -53.63 -49.41 28.74
CA LEU A 590 -53.16 -48.03 28.60
C LEU A 590 -51.72 -47.99 28.06
N VAL A 591 -50.84 -48.86 28.56
CA VAL A 591 -49.44 -48.99 28.11
C VAL A 591 -49.34 -49.48 26.67
N LYS A 592 -50.21 -50.41 26.24
CA LYS A 592 -50.25 -50.86 24.83
C LYS A 592 -50.74 -49.77 23.87
N ARG A 593 -51.56 -48.82 24.34
CA ARG A 593 -51.98 -47.66 23.54
C ARG A 593 -50.94 -46.55 23.49
N THR A 594 -50.24 -46.26 24.58
CA THR A 594 -49.19 -45.23 24.58
C THR A 594 -47.94 -45.64 23.80
N ALA A 595 -47.64 -46.94 23.70
CA ALA A 595 -46.57 -47.45 22.85
C ALA A 595 -46.87 -47.38 21.33
N GLN A 596 -48.12 -47.14 20.92
CA GLN A 596 -48.52 -47.01 19.51
C GLN A 596 -48.71 -45.56 19.04
N VAL A 597 -48.59 -44.57 19.92
CA VAL A 597 -48.74 -43.16 19.53
C VAL A 597 -47.45 -42.67 18.88
N ARG A 598 -47.47 -42.45 17.56
CA ARG A 598 -46.30 -42.05 16.75
C ARG A 598 -46.02 -40.55 16.78
N SER A 599 -46.90 -39.71 17.35
CA SER A 599 -46.63 -38.27 17.51
C SER A 599 -47.39 -37.62 18.67
N PHE A 600 -46.81 -36.56 19.24
CA PHE A 600 -47.36 -35.84 20.40
C PHE A 600 -48.76 -35.22 20.14
N GLY A 601 -49.08 -34.91 18.88
CA GLY A 601 -50.37 -34.33 18.48
C GLY A 601 -51.57 -35.28 18.62
N GLU A 602 -51.36 -36.59 18.48
CA GLU A 602 -52.43 -37.57 18.70
C GLU A 602 -52.75 -37.74 20.20
N LEU A 603 -51.75 -37.54 21.06
CA LEU A 603 -51.89 -37.60 22.52
C LEU A 603 -52.72 -36.44 23.05
N THR A 604 -52.44 -35.20 22.60
CA THR A 604 -53.22 -34.02 22.98
C THR A 604 -54.66 -34.10 22.45
N ALA A 605 -54.86 -34.53 21.19
CA ALA A 605 -56.20 -34.75 20.63
C ALA A 605 -56.99 -35.89 21.32
N GLY A 606 -56.30 -36.85 21.91
CA GLY A 606 -56.89 -37.91 22.74
C GLY A 606 -57.36 -37.38 24.09
N VAL A 607 -56.51 -36.59 24.77
CA VAL A 607 -56.82 -35.97 26.07
C VAL A 607 -58.00 -35.02 25.95
N ASP A 608 -58.03 -34.15 24.94
CA ASP A 608 -59.14 -33.21 24.70
C ASP A 608 -60.49 -33.92 24.49
N ARG A 609 -60.49 -35.06 23.79
CA ARG A 609 -61.70 -35.88 23.61
C ARG A 609 -62.18 -36.48 24.93
N VAL A 610 -61.28 -36.91 25.81
CA VAL A 610 -61.65 -37.45 27.12
C VAL A 610 -62.17 -36.35 28.04
N VAL A 611 -61.53 -35.18 28.06
CA VAL A 611 -61.97 -34.01 28.84
C VAL A 611 -63.34 -33.54 28.38
N LYS A 612 -63.56 -33.35 27.07
CA LYS A 612 -64.87 -32.99 26.53
C LYS A 612 -65.95 -34.03 26.83
N ARG A 613 -65.61 -35.32 26.82
CA ARG A 613 -66.55 -36.39 27.19
C ARG A 613 -66.92 -36.32 28.67
N ALA A 614 -65.94 -36.16 29.56
CA ALA A 614 -66.17 -36.03 31.00
C ALA A 614 -67.00 -34.78 31.35
N GLN A 615 -66.75 -33.66 30.66
CA GLN A 615 -67.55 -32.44 30.79
C GLN A 615 -69.01 -32.66 30.34
N ARG A 616 -69.23 -33.36 29.21
CA ARG A 616 -70.59 -33.73 28.77
C ARG A 616 -71.29 -34.66 29.75
N THR A 617 -70.59 -35.62 30.35
CA THR A 617 -71.19 -36.51 31.36
C THR A 617 -71.53 -35.77 32.66
N ARG A 618 -70.70 -34.79 33.08
CA ARG A 618 -71.00 -33.89 34.20
C ARG A 618 -72.21 -32.99 33.91
N ALA A 619 -72.27 -32.40 32.71
CA ALA A 619 -73.41 -31.59 32.28
C ALA A 619 -74.72 -32.41 32.20
N ALA A 620 -74.65 -33.68 31.79
CA ALA A 620 -75.80 -34.58 31.78
C ALA A 620 -76.24 -35.00 33.19
N LYS A 621 -75.31 -35.11 34.15
CA LYS A 621 -75.61 -35.40 35.56
C LYS A 621 -76.26 -34.22 36.29
N ASN A 622 -75.97 -32.99 35.87
CA ASN A 622 -76.59 -31.77 36.44
C ASN A 622 -77.95 -31.42 35.83
N LYS A 623 -78.44 -32.20 34.85
CA LYS A 623 -79.77 -32.06 34.22
C LYS A 623 -80.78 -33.12 34.67
N LYS A 624 -80.41 -33.95 35.65
CA LYS A 624 -81.31 -34.81 36.43
C LYS A 624 -81.25 -34.33 37.87
#